data_AF-A0A4Q3TAW8-F1
#
_entry.id   AF-A0A4Q3TAW8-F1
#
_cell.length_a   1.000
_cell.length_b   1.000
_cell.length_c   1.000
_cell.angle_alpha   90.00
_cell.angle_beta   90.00
_cell.angle_gamma   90.00
#
_symmetry.space_group_name_H-M   'P 1'
#
loop_
_entity.id
_entity.type
_entity.pdbx_description
1 polymer ?
#
loop_
_entity_poly.entity_id
_entity_poly.type
_entity_poly.pdbx_seq_one_letter_code
_entity_poly.pdbx_strand_id
1 'polypeptide(L)'
;FGLNNLAIPESLSRRPYWYRTEIVVPKGERRRWLRFDGVNYKAEVWVGGHAVGTVKGAFARGLFDVTPWTRPGERTAIAVRILPPDHPGTPHEQALAGGTGRNGGDTGADGVTFASTVGWDWIPAIRDRDMGLWQGVALVSTGDVTIHDPFVRTDLPLPRTDVATLAIATTLRNSADAPRAGTLEGRVDGTRLAFRVPVSLKGGETRTVAAPDALLRNPRLWWPNGYGTPNLYRLRLRFVQGRSESDSVETGFGVREMAYFRGDAKAMTVQVNGVPIMCRGGNWGIDEAMKRSPLTRLDAQVRLHRDANCNMIRNWVGQSTQEDFYRTCDKYGMLVWDDFWLANPSDGPVPQQVPDLDINPHKACSKP
;
A
#
# COMPACT_ATOMS: atom_id res chain seq x y z
N PHE A 1 13.46 -15.75 -23.31
CA PHE A 1 14.39 -15.09 -24.25
C PHE A 1 13.84 -15.21 -25.66
N GLY A 2 14.11 -14.25 -26.54
CA GLY A 2 13.48 -14.20 -27.86
C GLY A 2 11.96 -14.26 -27.74
N LEU A 3 11.32 -15.08 -28.57
CA LEU A 3 9.86 -15.23 -28.65
C LEU A 3 9.29 -16.26 -27.65
N ASN A 4 10.06 -16.72 -26.65
CA ASN A 4 9.59 -17.74 -25.72
C ASN A 4 8.33 -17.32 -24.92
N ASN A 5 8.04 -16.02 -24.81
CA ASN A 5 6.79 -15.55 -24.19
C ASN A 5 5.54 -16.03 -24.96
N LEU A 6 5.66 -16.23 -26.28
CA LEU A 6 4.56 -16.73 -27.13
C LEU A 6 4.29 -18.23 -26.91
N ALA A 7 5.25 -18.97 -26.36
CA ALA A 7 5.10 -20.39 -26.06
C ALA A 7 4.34 -20.63 -24.74
N ILE A 8 4.19 -19.61 -23.90
CA ILE A 8 3.45 -19.71 -22.65
C ILE A 8 1.94 -19.61 -22.96
N PRO A 9 1.11 -20.59 -22.54
CA PRO A 9 -0.29 -20.64 -22.95
C PRO A 9 -1.13 -19.49 -22.38
N GLU A 10 -1.90 -18.80 -23.23
CA GLU A 10 -2.87 -17.78 -22.79
C GLU A 10 -3.97 -18.33 -21.88
N SER A 11 -4.26 -19.64 -21.96
CA SER A 11 -5.25 -20.27 -21.08
C SER A 11 -4.93 -20.16 -19.59
N LEU A 12 -3.69 -19.78 -19.24
CA LEU A 12 -3.27 -19.52 -17.86
C LEU A 12 -4.02 -18.34 -17.23
N SER A 13 -4.38 -17.31 -17.99
CA SER A 13 -5.19 -16.18 -17.50
C SER A 13 -6.67 -16.52 -17.29
N ARG A 14 -7.10 -17.75 -17.58
CA ARG A 14 -8.50 -18.20 -17.57
C ARG A 14 -8.75 -19.41 -16.68
N ARG A 15 -7.75 -19.80 -15.88
CA ARG A 15 -7.82 -20.98 -15.02
C ARG A 15 -7.57 -20.59 -13.57
N PRO A 16 -8.23 -21.26 -12.62
CA PRO A 16 -7.91 -21.08 -11.21
C PRO A 16 -6.60 -21.77 -10.84
N TYR A 17 -5.90 -21.22 -9.85
CA TYR A 17 -4.71 -21.82 -9.25
C TYR A 17 -4.94 -22.10 -7.78
N TRP A 18 -4.39 -23.19 -7.27
CA TRP A 18 -4.41 -23.51 -5.85
C TRP A 18 -3.00 -23.40 -5.26
N TYR A 19 -2.91 -22.62 -4.19
CA TYR A 19 -1.76 -22.61 -3.28
C TYR A 19 -2.17 -23.34 -2.00
N ARG A 20 -1.27 -24.15 -1.45
CA ARG A 20 -1.48 -24.83 -0.18
C ARG A 20 -0.19 -24.83 0.63
N THR A 21 -0.32 -24.56 1.92
CA THR A 21 0.76 -24.75 2.88
C THR A 21 0.20 -25.29 4.20
N GLU A 22 1.10 -25.67 5.10
CA GLU A 22 0.77 -26.00 6.48
C GLU A 22 1.66 -25.19 7.42
N ILE A 23 1.06 -24.70 8.49
CA ILE A 23 1.78 -23.93 9.51
C ILE A 23 1.55 -24.56 10.89
N VAL A 24 2.53 -24.44 11.77
CA VAL A 24 2.33 -24.71 13.20
C VAL A 24 1.80 -23.43 13.83
N VAL A 25 0.61 -23.49 14.42
CA VAL A 25 -0.02 -22.33 15.04
C VAL A 25 0.77 -21.96 16.31
N PRO A 26 1.19 -20.69 16.47
CA PRO A 26 1.89 -20.26 17.68
C PRO A 26 1.10 -20.59 18.96
N LYS A 27 1.81 -20.97 20.03
CA LYS A 27 1.20 -21.21 21.34
C LYS A 27 0.67 -19.89 21.94
N GLY A 28 -0.42 -19.97 22.70
CA GLY A 28 -0.98 -18.85 23.45
C GLY A 28 -2.46 -18.58 23.17
N GLU A 29 -3.10 -17.87 24.09
CA GLU A 29 -4.54 -17.54 24.05
C GLU A 29 -4.77 -16.16 23.44
N ARG A 30 -4.25 -15.95 22.22
CA ARG A 30 -4.46 -14.73 21.44
C ARG A 30 -5.36 -15.01 20.24
N ARG A 31 -6.04 -13.95 19.80
CA ARG A 31 -6.81 -13.93 18.55
C ARG A 31 -5.85 -14.03 17.38
N ARG A 32 -6.18 -14.85 16.39
CA ARG A 32 -5.31 -15.21 15.27
C ARG A 32 -5.92 -14.70 13.97
N TRP A 33 -5.10 -14.01 13.19
CA TRP A 33 -5.52 -13.38 11.95
C TRP A 33 -4.67 -13.88 10.79
N LEU A 34 -5.32 -14.30 9.71
CA LEU A 34 -4.64 -14.54 8.45
C LEU A 34 -4.71 -13.25 7.61
N ARG A 35 -3.57 -12.58 7.48
CA ARG A 35 -3.42 -11.33 6.74
C ARG A 35 -2.87 -11.60 5.34
N PHE A 36 -3.48 -10.99 4.35
CA PHE A 36 -3.03 -10.95 2.96
C PHE A 36 -2.72 -9.49 2.62
N ASP A 37 -1.49 -9.21 2.23
CA ASP A 37 -1.05 -7.85 1.90
C ASP A 37 -1.35 -7.51 0.42
N GLY A 38 -1.78 -8.49 -0.39
CA GLY A 38 -2.19 -8.29 -1.78
C GLY A 38 -2.33 -9.61 -2.55
N VAL A 39 -3.42 -9.73 -3.31
CA VAL A 39 -3.73 -10.90 -4.15
C VAL A 39 -4.27 -10.43 -5.48
N ASN A 40 -3.79 -11.00 -6.58
CA ASN A 40 -4.29 -10.70 -7.91
C ASN A 40 -4.90 -11.97 -8.54
N TYR A 41 -6.11 -11.99 -9.10
CA TYR A 41 -7.11 -10.94 -9.05
C TYR A 41 -8.16 -11.16 -7.95
N LYS A 42 -8.63 -12.39 -7.77
CA LYS A 42 -9.59 -12.80 -6.73
C LYS A 42 -9.02 -14.01 -5.97
N ALA A 43 -9.24 -14.08 -4.67
CA ALA A 43 -8.92 -15.23 -3.83
C ALA A 43 -10.13 -15.71 -3.04
N GLU A 44 -10.30 -17.02 -3.00
CA GLU A 44 -11.06 -17.73 -1.96
C GLU A 44 -10.04 -18.31 -0.97
N VAL A 45 -10.30 -18.20 0.34
CA VAL A 45 -9.36 -18.59 1.39
C VAL A 45 -9.96 -19.67 2.29
N TRP A 46 -9.17 -20.70 2.60
CA TRP A 46 -9.54 -21.79 3.51
C TRP A 46 -8.48 -22.03 4.57
N VAL A 47 -8.95 -22.34 5.79
CA VAL A 47 -8.09 -22.70 6.94
C VAL A 47 -8.67 -23.93 7.63
N GLY A 48 -7.85 -24.96 7.81
CA GLY A 48 -8.29 -26.21 8.43
C GLY A 48 -9.48 -26.86 7.71
N GLY A 49 -9.57 -26.70 6.38
CA GLY A 49 -10.68 -27.21 5.56
C GLY A 49 -11.94 -26.33 5.52
N HIS A 50 -11.98 -25.22 6.25
CA HIS A 50 -13.14 -24.32 6.31
C HIS A 50 -12.91 -23.08 5.44
N ALA A 51 -13.92 -22.65 4.68
CA ALA A 51 -13.87 -21.39 3.94
C ALA A 51 -13.95 -20.22 4.94
N VAL A 52 -13.00 -19.29 4.87
CA VAL A 52 -12.90 -18.17 5.82
C VAL A 52 -13.22 -16.80 5.19
N GLY A 53 -13.20 -16.70 3.87
CA GLY A 53 -13.61 -15.50 3.15
C GLY A 53 -12.93 -15.33 1.80
N THR A 54 -13.11 -14.15 1.21
CA THR A 54 -12.61 -13.81 -0.13
C THR A 54 -11.91 -12.46 -0.15
N VAL A 55 -10.95 -12.28 -1.06
CA VAL A 55 -10.32 -10.98 -1.40
C VAL A 55 -10.47 -10.75 -2.91
N LYS A 56 -10.76 -9.52 -3.33
CA LYS A 56 -10.87 -9.13 -4.76
C LYS A 56 -10.11 -7.83 -5.00
N GLY A 57 -9.33 -7.80 -6.09
CA GLY A 57 -8.52 -6.67 -6.54
C GLY A 57 -7.07 -6.80 -6.08
N ALA A 58 -6.13 -6.52 -7.00
CA ALA A 58 -4.69 -6.69 -6.75
C ALA A 58 -4.23 -5.98 -5.47
N PHE A 59 -4.76 -4.79 -5.21
CA PHE A 59 -4.30 -3.89 -4.15
C PHE A 59 -5.13 -3.95 -2.87
N ALA A 60 -6.12 -4.85 -2.81
CA ALA A 60 -6.93 -5.06 -1.62
C ALA A 60 -6.16 -5.92 -0.60
N ARG A 61 -6.19 -5.49 0.66
CA ARG A 61 -5.71 -6.27 1.81
C ARG A 61 -6.82 -7.17 2.33
N GLY A 62 -6.48 -8.39 2.72
CA GLY A 62 -7.37 -9.32 3.42
C GLY A 62 -6.96 -9.48 4.88
N LEU A 63 -7.93 -9.52 5.79
CA LEU A 63 -7.68 -9.82 7.21
C LEU A 63 -8.82 -10.68 7.75
N PHE A 64 -8.53 -11.96 8.00
CA PHE A 64 -9.52 -12.95 8.42
C PHE A 64 -9.23 -13.42 9.83
N ASP A 65 -10.23 -13.38 10.71
CA ASP A 65 -10.12 -14.01 12.02
C ASP A 65 -10.17 -15.52 11.86
N VAL A 66 -9.04 -16.18 12.06
CA VAL A 66 -8.91 -17.64 11.90
C VAL A 66 -8.84 -18.38 13.23
N THR A 67 -9.11 -17.67 14.33
CA THR A 67 -9.15 -18.24 15.69
C THR A 67 -10.04 -19.47 15.79
N PRO A 68 -11.27 -19.50 15.22
CA PRO A 68 -12.17 -20.66 15.33
C PRO A 68 -11.65 -21.93 14.63
N TRP A 69 -10.78 -21.78 13.62
CA TRP A 69 -10.30 -22.88 12.77
C TRP A 69 -8.83 -23.25 13.03
N THR A 70 -8.22 -22.68 14.06
CA THR A 70 -6.83 -22.92 14.44
C THR A 70 -6.73 -23.32 15.91
N ARG A 71 -5.82 -24.23 16.23
CA ARG A 71 -5.54 -24.65 17.61
C ARG A 71 -4.07 -24.41 17.95
N PRO A 72 -3.76 -23.71 19.07
CA PRO A 72 -2.38 -23.40 19.44
C PRO A 72 -1.49 -24.65 19.54
N GLY A 73 -0.32 -24.61 18.90
CA GLY A 73 0.64 -25.71 18.86
C GLY A 73 0.33 -26.82 17.84
N GLU A 74 -0.85 -26.82 17.22
CA GLU A 74 -1.21 -27.81 16.20
C GLU A 74 -0.79 -27.34 14.79
N ARG A 75 -0.64 -28.30 13.88
CA ARG A 75 -0.50 -28.02 12.44
C ARG A 75 -1.86 -27.70 11.86
N THR A 76 -1.94 -26.64 11.06
CA THR A 76 -3.16 -26.27 10.33
C THR A 76 -2.84 -26.02 8.86
N ALA A 77 -3.63 -26.63 7.98
CA ALA A 77 -3.53 -26.41 6.54
C ALA A 77 -4.19 -25.09 6.15
N ILE A 78 -3.53 -24.33 5.27
CA ILE A 78 -4.07 -23.15 4.62
C ILE A 78 -4.11 -23.44 3.13
N ALA A 79 -5.25 -23.20 2.50
CA ALA A 79 -5.40 -23.27 1.06
C ALA A 79 -5.94 -21.93 0.53
N VAL A 80 -5.44 -21.51 -0.61
CA VAL A 80 -5.88 -20.29 -1.30
C VAL A 80 -6.11 -20.62 -2.75
N ARG A 81 -7.30 -20.34 -3.24
CA ARG A 81 -7.67 -20.52 -4.63
C ARG A 81 -7.70 -19.16 -5.29
N ILE A 82 -6.78 -18.96 -6.22
CA ILE A 82 -6.73 -17.78 -7.05
C ILE A 82 -7.70 -17.99 -8.22
N LEU A 83 -8.58 -17.02 -8.42
CA LEU A 83 -9.56 -17.01 -9.51
C LEU A 83 -9.17 -15.93 -10.52
N PRO A 84 -9.35 -16.20 -11.82
CA PRO A 84 -9.09 -15.21 -12.86
C PRO A 84 -10.06 -14.02 -12.77
N PRO A 85 -9.67 -12.85 -13.31
CA PRO A 85 -10.64 -11.82 -13.65
C PRO A 85 -11.64 -12.36 -14.69
N ASP A 86 -12.84 -11.80 -14.71
CA ASP A 86 -13.89 -12.24 -15.64
C ASP A 86 -13.55 -11.77 -17.07
N HIS A 87 -12.83 -10.65 -17.17
CA HIS A 87 -12.35 -10.00 -18.39
C HIS A 87 -10.81 -9.84 -18.36
N PRO A 88 -10.01 -10.92 -18.53
CA PRO A 88 -8.53 -10.86 -18.51
C PRO A 88 -7.89 -10.10 -19.68
N GLY A 89 -8.71 -9.55 -20.59
CA GLY A 89 -8.27 -8.92 -21.83
C GLY A 89 -7.68 -9.90 -22.86
N THR A 90 -7.39 -9.37 -24.04
CA THR A 90 -6.70 -10.10 -25.12
C THR A 90 -5.25 -9.61 -25.17
N PRO A 91 -4.24 -10.50 -25.08
CA PRO A 91 -2.85 -10.10 -25.08
C PRO A 91 -2.51 -9.39 -26.41
N HIS A 92 -1.69 -8.35 -26.35
CA HIS A 92 -1.15 -7.72 -27.55
C HIS A 92 0.36 -7.55 -27.43
N GLU A 93 1.08 -8.02 -28.45
CA GLU A 93 2.52 -7.81 -28.56
C GLU A 93 2.75 -6.67 -29.54
N GLN A 94 3.29 -5.55 -29.07
CA GLN A 94 3.59 -4.44 -29.97
C GLN A 94 4.71 -4.82 -30.91
N ALA A 95 4.43 -4.74 -32.21
CA ALA A 95 5.36 -5.08 -33.28
C ALA A 95 5.20 -4.13 -34.45
N LEU A 96 6.28 -3.86 -35.19
CA LEU A 96 6.25 -3.00 -36.37
C LEU A 96 5.16 -3.41 -37.38
N ALA A 97 4.95 -4.72 -37.57
CA ALA A 97 3.91 -5.25 -38.46
C ALA A 97 2.51 -5.32 -37.83
N GLY A 98 2.43 -5.43 -36.49
CA GLY A 98 1.17 -5.61 -35.74
C GLY A 98 0.61 -4.32 -35.14
N GLY A 99 1.35 -3.22 -35.25
CA GLY A 99 1.01 -1.95 -34.62
C GLY A 99 1.12 -1.96 -33.10
N THR A 100 0.80 -0.83 -32.49
CA THR A 100 0.86 -0.62 -31.03
C THR A 100 -0.31 -1.25 -30.27
N GLY A 101 -1.39 -1.64 -30.95
CA GLY A 101 -2.59 -2.20 -30.33
C GLY A 101 -3.24 -1.25 -29.31
N ARG A 102 -4.07 -1.80 -28.41
CA ARG A 102 -4.64 -1.05 -27.28
C ARG A 102 -3.75 -1.25 -26.05
N ASN A 103 -3.19 -0.17 -25.54
CA ASN A 103 -2.44 -0.15 -24.31
C ASN A 103 -3.35 -0.54 -23.13
N GLY A 104 -3.03 -1.61 -22.38
CA GLY A 104 -3.78 -1.98 -21.16
C GLY A 104 -5.09 -2.74 -21.34
N GLY A 105 -5.69 -2.66 -22.54
CA GLY A 105 -6.90 -3.42 -22.91
C GLY A 105 -8.05 -3.31 -21.88
N ASP A 106 -8.88 -4.35 -21.81
CA ASP A 106 -10.04 -4.39 -20.91
C ASP A 106 -9.69 -4.80 -19.46
N THR A 107 -8.40 -4.90 -19.10
CA THR A 107 -7.98 -5.47 -17.81
C THR A 107 -8.46 -4.69 -16.58
N GLY A 108 -8.81 -3.42 -16.75
CA GLY A 108 -9.42 -2.60 -15.71
C GLY A 108 -10.92 -2.81 -15.50
N ALA A 109 -11.61 -3.58 -16.37
CA ALA A 109 -13.07 -3.70 -16.35
C ALA A 109 -13.62 -4.35 -15.07
N ASP A 110 -12.88 -5.30 -14.48
CA ASP A 110 -13.33 -6.00 -13.27
C ASP A 110 -12.99 -5.28 -11.98
N GLY A 111 -12.05 -4.33 -12.05
CA GLY A 111 -11.49 -3.54 -10.97
C GLY A 111 -9.98 -3.37 -11.14
N VAL A 112 -9.33 -2.85 -10.08
CA VAL A 112 -7.94 -2.41 -10.15
C VAL A 112 -6.96 -3.60 -10.20
N THR A 113 -6.07 -3.60 -11.21
CA THR A 113 -4.99 -4.58 -11.41
C THR A 113 -3.79 -3.95 -12.14
N PHE A 114 -2.76 -4.73 -12.44
CA PHE A 114 -1.59 -4.32 -13.20
C PHE A 114 -1.93 -4.20 -14.69
N ALA A 115 -2.42 -3.03 -15.11
CA ALA A 115 -2.93 -2.82 -16.47
C ALA A 115 -1.94 -3.23 -17.58
N SER A 116 -0.64 -3.03 -17.37
CA SER A 116 0.40 -3.39 -18.35
C SER A 116 0.56 -4.90 -18.60
N THR A 117 -0.04 -5.76 -17.77
CA THR A 117 0.10 -7.23 -17.90
C THR A 117 -0.58 -7.82 -19.13
N VAL A 118 -1.48 -7.10 -19.80
CA VAL A 118 -2.02 -7.52 -21.11
C VAL A 118 -1.09 -7.16 -22.28
N GLY A 119 0.00 -6.46 -22.00
CA GLY A 119 0.93 -5.90 -22.99
C GLY A 119 0.89 -4.37 -22.99
N TRP A 120 2.07 -3.78 -23.23
CA TRP A 120 2.26 -2.35 -23.39
C TRP A 120 3.40 -2.06 -24.38
N ASP A 121 3.64 -0.79 -24.71
CA ASP A 121 4.73 -0.37 -25.62
C ASP A 121 6.15 -0.71 -25.11
N TRP A 122 6.30 -1.00 -23.81
CA TRP A 122 7.58 -1.34 -23.18
C TRP A 122 7.62 -2.74 -22.54
N ILE A 123 6.51 -3.51 -22.55
CA ILE A 123 6.47 -4.87 -21.99
C ILE A 123 5.57 -5.80 -22.82
N PRO A 124 6.02 -7.03 -23.11
CA PRO A 124 5.15 -8.02 -23.72
C PRO A 124 4.03 -8.45 -22.77
N ALA A 125 2.99 -9.08 -23.31
CA ALA A 125 1.87 -9.55 -22.50
C ALA A 125 2.31 -10.64 -21.49
N ILE A 126 1.94 -10.48 -20.22
CA ILE A 126 2.14 -11.48 -19.17
C ILE A 126 0.98 -12.45 -19.19
N ARG A 127 1.25 -13.70 -19.59
CA ARG A 127 0.23 -14.67 -20.03
C ARG A 127 -0.78 -15.10 -18.96
N ASP A 128 -0.42 -15.00 -17.69
CA ASP A 128 -1.31 -15.27 -16.55
C ASP A 128 -1.84 -13.97 -15.89
N ARG A 129 -1.52 -12.80 -16.45
CA ARG A 129 -1.89 -11.46 -15.93
C ARG A 129 -1.42 -11.19 -14.49
N ASP A 130 -0.28 -11.76 -14.11
CA ASP A 130 0.24 -11.70 -12.73
C ASP A 130 -0.77 -12.24 -11.70
N MET A 131 -1.62 -13.20 -12.08
CA MET A 131 -2.54 -13.84 -11.12
C MET A 131 -1.75 -14.63 -10.07
N GLY A 132 -1.94 -14.29 -8.81
CA GLY A 132 -1.34 -15.00 -7.70
C GLY A 132 -1.34 -14.22 -6.40
N LEU A 133 -0.63 -14.80 -5.42
CA LEU A 133 -0.22 -14.11 -4.21
C LEU A 133 1.01 -13.27 -4.56
N TRP A 134 0.83 -11.96 -4.78
CA TRP A 134 1.92 -11.07 -5.19
C TRP A 134 2.53 -10.27 -4.03
N GLN A 135 1.89 -10.30 -2.86
CA GLN A 135 2.35 -9.71 -1.60
C GLN A 135 2.32 -10.74 -0.47
N GLY A 136 2.84 -10.35 0.69
CA GLY A 136 2.97 -11.22 1.86
C GLY A 136 1.64 -11.81 2.36
N VAL A 137 1.73 -13.03 2.89
CA VAL A 137 0.67 -13.68 3.67
C VAL A 137 1.23 -14.04 5.04
N ALA A 138 0.57 -13.57 6.10
CA ALA A 138 1.07 -13.72 7.47
C ALA A 138 -0.03 -14.20 8.43
N LEU A 139 0.34 -15.12 9.33
CA LEU A 139 -0.46 -15.39 10.53
C LEU A 139 -0.02 -14.43 11.63
N VAL A 140 -0.91 -13.54 12.06
CA VAL A 140 -0.66 -12.51 13.08
C VAL A 140 -1.48 -12.81 14.33
N SER A 141 -0.96 -12.51 15.52
CA SER A 141 -1.66 -12.75 16.79
C SER A 141 -1.83 -11.48 17.61
N THR A 142 -3.07 -11.14 17.95
CA THR A 142 -3.42 -9.92 18.71
C THR A 142 -4.36 -10.24 19.87
N GLY A 143 -4.69 -9.25 20.69
CA GLY A 143 -5.89 -9.24 21.52
C GLY A 143 -7.12 -8.84 20.71
N ASP A 144 -8.18 -8.45 21.40
CA ASP A 144 -9.46 -8.12 20.78
C ASP A 144 -9.46 -6.79 20.01
N VAL A 145 -8.61 -5.83 20.41
CA VAL A 145 -8.52 -4.52 19.79
C VAL A 145 -7.25 -4.42 18.96
N THR A 146 -7.43 -4.09 17.68
CA THR A 146 -6.35 -3.99 16.68
C THR A 146 -6.16 -2.55 16.20
N ILE A 147 -4.93 -2.20 15.83
CA ILE A 147 -4.54 -0.86 15.36
C ILE A 147 -4.31 -0.92 13.85
N HIS A 148 -4.98 -0.04 13.12
CA HIS A 148 -4.94 0.00 11.65
C HIS A 148 -4.56 1.40 11.16
N ASP A 149 -3.82 1.42 10.05
CA ASP A 149 -3.52 2.60 9.24
C ASP A 149 -3.10 3.83 10.07
N PRO A 150 -2.01 3.72 10.85
CA PRO A 150 -1.49 4.86 11.60
C PRO A 150 -1.03 5.96 10.64
N PHE A 151 -1.45 7.19 10.92
CA PHE A 151 -1.16 8.35 10.09
C PHE A 151 -0.59 9.50 10.93
N VAL A 152 0.44 10.16 10.40
CA VAL A 152 1.05 11.35 10.99
C VAL A 152 0.99 12.48 9.98
N ARG A 153 0.23 13.52 10.28
CA ARG A 153 0.28 14.79 9.56
C ARG A 153 1.24 15.72 10.27
N THR A 154 2.15 16.30 9.51
CA THR A 154 3.08 17.32 9.98
C THR A 154 2.64 18.65 9.42
N ASP A 155 2.71 19.70 10.25
CA ASP A 155 2.48 21.08 9.84
C ASP A 155 3.66 21.92 10.31
N LEU A 156 4.32 22.59 9.37
CA LEU A 156 5.36 23.58 9.65
C LEU A 156 4.77 24.99 9.46
N PRO A 157 4.87 25.89 10.44
CA PRO A 157 4.42 27.27 10.30
C PRO A 157 5.42 28.07 9.45
N LEU A 158 5.53 27.75 8.16
CA LEU A 158 6.50 28.33 7.23
C LEU A 158 6.42 29.88 7.25
N PRO A 159 7.57 30.59 7.17
CA PRO A 159 8.91 30.07 6.87
C PRO A 159 9.64 29.46 8.09
N ARG A 160 9.00 29.39 9.26
CA ARG A 160 9.61 28.78 10.44
C ARG A 160 9.69 27.27 10.30
N THR A 161 10.85 26.73 10.64
CA THR A 161 11.15 25.29 10.64
C THR A 161 11.71 24.80 11.98
N ASP A 162 11.76 25.68 12.98
CA ASP A 162 12.19 25.40 14.36
C ASP A 162 11.11 24.71 15.19
N VAL A 163 9.90 24.55 14.66
CA VAL A 163 8.78 23.85 15.30
C VAL A 163 7.89 23.21 14.26
N ALA A 164 7.38 22.01 14.54
CA ALA A 164 6.33 21.35 13.76
C ALA A 164 5.19 20.91 14.68
N THR A 165 3.95 21.06 14.22
CA THR A 165 2.79 20.42 14.85
C THR A 165 2.61 19.03 14.24
N LEU A 166 2.47 18.01 15.08
CA LEU A 166 2.17 16.64 14.67
C LEU A 166 0.74 16.30 15.08
N ALA A 167 -0.10 16.01 14.09
CA ALA A 167 -1.42 15.43 14.29
C ALA A 167 -1.34 13.92 14.00
N ILE A 168 -1.59 13.10 15.01
CA ILE A 168 -1.45 11.64 14.94
C ILE A 168 -2.82 11.00 15.07
N ALA A 169 -3.18 10.14 14.13
CA ALA A 169 -4.43 9.38 14.16
C ALA A 169 -4.21 7.92 13.76
N THR A 170 -5.10 7.05 14.20
CA THR A 170 -5.14 5.64 13.79
C THR A 170 -6.56 5.10 13.91
N THR A 171 -6.88 4.04 13.19
CA THR A 171 -8.15 3.35 13.29
C THR A 171 -8.04 2.19 14.27
N LEU A 172 -8.89 2.16 15.29
CA LEU A 172 -9.00 1.02 16.21
C LEU A 172 -10.22 0.18 15.86
N ARG A 173 -10.07 -1.15 15.87
CA ARG A 173 -11.17 -2.10 15.68
C ARG A 173 -11.25 -3.07 16.84
N ASN A 174 -12.40 -3.08 17.54
CA ASN A 174 -12.73 -4.11 18.51
C ASN A 174 -13.41 -5.28 17.79
N SER A 175 -12.79 -6.45 17.85
CA SER A 175 -13.27 -7.67 17.17
C SER A 175 -13.97 -8.65 18.12
N ALA A 176 -14.15 -8.29 19.38
CA ALA A 176 -15.02 -9.01 20.30
C ALA A 176 -16.46 -8.50 20.21
N ASP A 177 -17.41 -9.33 20.64
CA ASP A 177 -18.84 -8.95 20.74
C ASP A 177 -19.10 -8.03 21.95
N ALA A 178 -18.24 -8.11 22.97
CA ALA A 178 -18.33 -7.31 24.17
C ALA A 178 -17.54 -5.98 24.05
N PRO A 179 -17.95 -4.93 24.77
CA PRO A 179 -17.16 -3.70 24.85
C PRO A 179 -15.75 -3.96 25.38
N ARG A 180 -14.81 -3.15 24.88
CA ARG A 180 -13.40 -3.15 25.29
C ARG A 180 -12.96 -1.73 25.60
N ALA A 181 -12.47 -1.54 26.82
CA ALA A 181 -11.80 -0.32 27.24
C ALA A 181 -10.30 -0.54 27.35
N GLY A 182 -9.53 0.48 27.02
CA GLY A 182 -8.07 0.46 27.06
C GLY A 182 -7.49 1.85 26.84
N THR A 183 -6.19 1.89 26.60
CA THR A 183 -5.46 3.13 26.32
C THR A 183 -4.64 2.95 25.06
N LEU A 184 -4.84 3.84 24.09
CA LEU A 184 -3.93 4.01 22.97
C LEU A 184 -2.72 4.79 23.45
N GLU A 185 -1.54 4.21 23.36
CA GLU A 185 -0.28 4.83 23.75
C GLU A 185 0.62 4.98 22.53
N GLY A 186 1.19 6.17 22.36
CA GLY A 186 2.11 6.47 21.27
C GLY A 186 3.42 7.05 21.77
N ARG A 187 4.51 6.74 21.07
CA ARG A 187 5.82 7.36 21.25
C ARG A 187 6.51 7.59 19.92
N VAL A 188 7.21 8.71 19.77
CA VAL A 188 8.06 8.98 18.60
C VAL A 188 9.52 8.78 19.00
N ASP A 189 10.16 7.79 18.37
CA ASP A 189 11.55 7.41 18.66
C ASP A 189 12.52 8.58 18.50
N GLY A 190 13.48 8.70 19.42
CA GLY A 190 14.47 9.77 19.41
C GLY A 190 13.94 11.15 19.84
N THR A 191 12.70 11.23 20.32
CA THR A 191 12.10 12.47 20.85
C THR A 191 11.52 12.24 22.25
N ARG A 192 11.08 13.33 22.90
CA ARG A 192 10.33 13.25 24.17
C ARG A 192 8.81 13.11 23.97
N LEU A 193 8.35 13.00 22.73
CA LEU A 193 6.93 12.95 22.41
C LEU A 193 6.36 11.58 22.74
N ALA A 194 5.46 11.55 23.71
CA ALA A 194 4.64 10.40 24.05
C ALA A 194 3.24 10.86 24.47
N PHE A 195 2.23 10.03 24.21
CA PHE A 195 0.86 10.32 24.58
C PHE A 195 0.11 9.07 25.01
N ARG A 196 -1.00 9.28 25.73
CA ARG A 196 -1.93 8.24 26.18
C ARG A 196 -3.36 8.76 25.99
N VAL A 197 -4.16 8.03 25.24
CA VAL A 197 -5.56 8.36 24.98
C VAL A 197 -6.43 7.21 25.50
N PRO A 198 -7.23 7.42 26.56
CA PRO A 198 -8.23 6.44 26.99
C PRO A 198 -9.29 6.25 25.91
N VAL A 199 -9.63 5.00 25.60
CA VAL A 199 -10.59 4.65 24.55
C VAL A 199 -11.50 3.54 25.06
N SER A 200 -12.80 3.70 24.88
CA SER A 200 -13.79 2.63 25.02
C SER A 200 -14.49 2.39 23.69
N LEU A 201 -14.53 1.13 23.24
CA LEU A 201 -15.16 0.67 22.01
C LEU A 201 -16.27 -0.33 22.35
N LYS A 202 -17.42 -0.21 21.68
CA LYS A 202 -18.46 -1.23 21.68
C LYS A 202 -17.95 -2.50 20.99
N GLY A 203 -18.66 -3.62 21.16
CA GLY A 203 -18.38 -4.83 20.39
C GLY A 203 -18.51 -4.58 18.89
N GLY A 204 -17.57 -5.08 18.11
CA GLY A 204 -17.54 -4.87 16.65
C GLY A 204 -17.24 -3.43 16.18
N GLU A 205 -17.05 -2.46 17.08
CA GLU A 205 -16.85 -1.06 16.71
C GLU A 205 -15.49 -0.86 16.02
N THR A 206 -15.52 -0.10 14.92
CA THR A 206 -14.33 0.47 14.28
C THR A 206 -14.40 1.99 14.42
N ARG A 207 -13.36 2.61 14.98
CA ARG A 207 -13.31 4.06 15.23
C ARG A 207 -11.92 4.64 15.00
N THR A 208 -11.85 5.74 14.26
CA THR A 208 -10.66 6.58 14.17
C THR A 208 -10.45 7.32 15.48
N VAL A 209 -9.26 7.20 16.07
CA VAL A 209 -8.85 7.88 17.29
C VAL A 209 -7.67 8.78 16.97
N ALA A 210 -7.79 10.05 17.33
CA ALA A 210 -6.73 11.04 17.24
C ALA A 210 -6.07 11.23 18.61
N ALA A 211 -4.75 11.38 18.61
CA ALA A 211 -4.01 11.91 19.75
C ALA A 211 -4.14 13.43 19.82
N PRO A 212 -3.93 14.05 20.99
CA PRO A 212 -3.74 15.49 21.07
C PRO A 212 -2.59 15.93 20.16
N ASP A 213 -2.78 17.04 19.46
CA ASP A 213 -1.72 17.65 18.65
C ASP A 213 -0.47 17.90 19.51
N ALA A 214 0.70 17.56 18.96
CA ALA A 214 1.95 17.61 19.68
C ALA A 214 2.97 18.49 18.97
N LEU A 215 3.64 19.35 19.73
CA LEU A 215 4.70 20.22 19.21
C LEU A 215 6.05 19.52 19.26
N LEU A 216 6.69 19.37 18.10
CA LEU A 216 8.07 18.93 17.98
C LEU A 216 8.97 20.15 17.75
N ARG A 217 9.82 20.45 18.73
CA ARG A 217 10.79 21.56 18.64
C ARG A 217 12.07 21.11 17.95
N ASN A 218 12.63 21.99 17.11
CA ASN A 218 13.81 21.77 16.29
C ASN A 218 13.77 20.42 15.54
N PRO A 219 12.71 20.13 14.77
CA PRO A 219 12.61 18.87 14.06
C PRO A 219 13.74 18.76 13.02
N ARG A 220 14.40 17.61 12.98
CA ARG A 220 15.17 17.19 11.79
C ARG A 220 14.20 17.00 10.62
N LEU A 221 14.19 17.93 9.67
CA LEU A 221 13.28 17.88 8.53
C LEU A 221 13.66 16.79 7.54
N TRP A 222 12.66 16.22 6.88
CA TRP A 222 12.87 15.41 5.69
C TRP A 222 13.01 16.32 4.47
N TRP A 223 14.00 16.04 3.63
CA TRP A 223 14.25 16.76 2.38
C TRP A 223 14.40 15.81 1.20
N PRO A 224 13.97 16.20 0.00
CA PRO A 224 14.24 15.45 -1.21
C PRO A 224 15.74 15.49 -1.56
N ASN A 225 16.16 14.51 -2.36
CA ASN A 225 17.55 14.37 -2.79
C ASN A 225 18.07 15.65 -3.47
N GLY A 226 19.29 16.06 -3.08
CA GLY A 226 19.92 17.29 -3.52
C GLY A 226 19.49 18.56 -2.76
N TYR A 227 18.50 18.49 -1.86
CA TYR A 227 18.03 19.63 -1.06
C TYR A 227 18.32 19.49 0.45
N GLY A 228 18.68 18.30 0.92
CA GLY A 228 19.02 18.06 2.31
C GLY A 228 19.04 16.58 2.66
N THR A 229 19.05 16.28 3.96
CA THR A 229 18.98 14.91 4.46
C THR A 229 17.51 14.44 4.54
N PRO A 230 17.16 13.25 4.02
CA PRO A 230 15.83 12.66 4.17
C PRO A 230 15.65 12.07 5.58
N ASN A 231 15.55 12.93 6.60
CA ASN A 231 15.41 12.47 7.99
C ASN A 231 14.05 11.80 8.20
N LEU A 232 14.06 10.61 8.81
CA LEU A 232 12.86 9.85 9.15
C LEU A 232 12.77 9.64 10.66
N TYR A 233 11.55 9.73 11.17
CA TYR A 233 11.15 9.35 12.52
C TYR A 233 10.36 8.04 12.47
N ARG A 234 10.22 7.41 13.63
CA ARG A 234 9.37 6.24 13.80
C ARG A 234 8.37 6.50 14.91
N LEU A 235 7.09 6.42 14.57
CA LEU A 235 5.98 6.38 15.52
C LEU A 235 5.72 4.92 15.90
N ARG A 236 5.63 4.66 17.20
CA ARG A 236 5.20 3.37 17.73
C ARG A 236 3.90 3.55 18.50
N LEU A 237 2.88 2.79 18.11
CA LEU A 237 1.58 2.77 18.76
C LEU A 237 1.36 1.41 19.42
N ARG A 238 0.73 1.42 20.59
CA ARG A 238 0.23 0.22 21.25
C ARG A 238 -1.14 0.47 21.87
N PHE A 239 -1.98 -0.54 21.88
CA PHE A 239 -3.26 -0.52 22.59
C PHE A 239 -3.17 -1.42 23.81
N VAL A 240 -3.27 -0.84 25.00
CA VAL A 240 -3.06 -1.53 26.27
C VAL A 240 -4.37 -1.64 27.03
N GLN A 241 -4.63 -2.83 27.58
CA GLN A 241 -5.80 -3.13 28.42
C GLN A 241 -5.31 -3.64 29.77
N GLY A 242 -5.32 -2.77 30.78
CA GLY A 242 -4.71 -3.07 32.09
C GLY A 242 -3.19 -3.24 31.96
N ARG A 243 -2.69 -4.46 32.18
CA ARG A 243 -1.26 -4.82 32.04
C ARG A 243 -0.92 -5.52 30.73
N SER A 244 -1.92 -5.80 29.89
CA SER A 244 -1.75 -6.59 28.67
C SER A 244 -1.79 -5.73 27.41
N GLU A 245 -0.91 -6.02 26.46
CA GLU A 245 -0.93 -5.40 25.13
C GLU A 245 -1.89 -6.18 24.21
N SER A 246 -2.87 -5.47 23.67
CA SER A 246 -3.80 -5.99 22.67
C SER A 246 -3.13 -6.02 21.30
N ASP A 247 -2.53 -4.91 20.87
CA ASP A 247 -1.86 -4.82 19.59
C ASP A 247 -0.80 -3.72 19.60
N SER A 248 0.18 -3.81 18.70
CA SER A 248 1.20 -2.79 18.49
C SER A 248 1.62 -2.71 17.02
N VAL A 249 1.82 -1.47 16.57
CA VAL A 249 2.24 -1.16 15.19
C VAL A 249 3.31 -0.07 15.20
N GLU A 250 4.15 -0.09 14.18
CA GLU A 250 5.16 0.95 13.94
C GLU A 250 4.95 1.54 12.55
N THR A 251 5.12 2.86 12.41
CA THR A 251 5.12 3.53 11.10
C THR A 251 6.22 4.58 11.03
N GLY A 252 6.86 4.69 9.86
CA GLY A 252 7.86 5.70 9.57
C GLY A 252 7.22 6.99 9.06
N PHE A 253 7.80 8.14 9.36
CA PHE A 253 7.36 9.41 8.77
C PHE A 253 8.50 10.43 8.69
N GLY A 254 8.45 11.31 7.69
CA GLY A 254 9.29 12.49 7.59
C GLY A 254 8.54 13.74 8.07
N VAL A 255 9.23 14.66 8.75
CA VAL A 255 8.66 15.98 9.08
C VAL A 255 8.95 16.93 7.92
N ARG A 256 7.91 17.32 7.19
CA ARG A 256 8.00 18.19 6.02
C ARG A 256 6.67 18.84 5.69
N GLU A 257 6.73 20.00 5.08
CA GLU A 257 5.59 20.65 4.43
C GLU A 257 5.70 20.45 2.92
N MET A 258 4.61 20.10 2.25
CA MET A 258 4.56 19.98 0.79
C MET A 258 3.43 20.84 0.25
N ALA A 259 3.75 21.63 -0.76
CA ALA A 259 2.76 22.44 -1.47
C ALA A 259 3.01 22.38 -2.97
N TYR A 260 1.98 22.69 -3.74
CA TYR A 260 2.14 23.01 -5.15
C TYR A 260 1.30 24.24 -5.48
N PHE A 261 1.75 25.03 -6.43
CA PHE A 261 0.97 26.15 -6.95
C PHE A 261 1.14 26.25 -8.46
N ARG A 262 0.11 26.81 -9.11
CA ARG A 262 0.14 27.15 -10.53
C ARG A 262 0.20 28.66 -10.60
N GLY A 263 1.38 29.20 -10.94
CA GLY A 263 1.52 30.64 -11.17
C GLY A 263 0.86 31.07 -12.49
N ASP A 264 0.94 32.37 -12.78
CA ASP A 264 0.41 32.97 -14.02
C ASP A 264 0.98 32.34 -15.31
N ALA A 265 2.18 31.76 -15.22
CA ALA A 265 2.90 31.12 -16.31
C ALA A 265 2.36 29.74 -16.73
N LYS A 266 1.20 29.29 -16.22
CA LYS A 266 0.62 27.93 -16.42
C LYS A 266 1.49 26.75 -15.96
N ALA A 267 2.70 26.99 -15.44
CA ALA A 267 3.59 25.97 -14.91
C ALA A 267 3.21 25.62 -13.46
N MET A 268 3.26 24.32 -13.15
CA MET A 268 3.10 23.82 -11.78
C MET A 268 4.45 23.84 -11.08
N THR A 269 4.52 24.50 -9.93
CA THR A 269 5.71 24.51 -9.06
C THR A 269 5.43 23.68 -7.83
N VAL A 270 6.29 22.69 -7.57
CA VAL A 270 6.28 21.90 -6.33
C VAL A 270 7.20 22.56 -5.32
N GLN A 271 6.79 22.61 -4.05
CA GLN A 271 7.59 23.11 -2.94
C GLN A 271 7.68 22.06 -1.83
N VAL A 272 8.85 22.00 -1.19
CA VAL A 272 9.07 21.26 0.04
C VAL A 272 9.68 22.21 1.06
N ASN A 273 9.08 22.28 2.26
CA ASN A 273 9.51 23.15 3.37
C ASN A 273 9.67 24.63 2.94
N GLY A 274 8.79 25.10 2.04
CA GLY A 274 8.80 26.47 1.50
C GLY A 274 9.80 26.72 0.36
N VAL A 275 10.59 25.72 -0.04
CA VAL A 275 11.60 25.84 -1.09
C VAL A 275 11.06 25.26 -2.42
N PRO A 276 11.07 26.01 -3.54
CA PRO A 276 10.76 25.47 -4.87
C PRO A 276 11.71 24.33 -5.26
N ILE A 277 11.12 23.21 -5.70
CA ILE A 277 11.84 22.00 -6.10
C ILE A 277 11.84 21.89 -7.62
N MET A 278 13.03 21.91 -8.23
CA MET A 278 13.19 21.48 -9.61
C MET A 278 13.07 19.95 -9.64
N CYS A 279 11.95 19.47 -10.16
CA CYS A 279 11.65 18.04 -10.23
C CYS A 279 12.49 17.39 -11.34
N ARG A 280 13.32 16.42 -10.96
CA ARG A 280 14.22 15.67 -11.84
C ARG A 280 13.98 14.19 -11.61
N GLY A 281 13.63 13.46 -12.66
CA GLY A 281 13.16 12.10 -12.48
C GLY A 281 12.71 11.43 -13.76
N GLY A 282 12.03 10.30 -13.59
CA GLY A 282 11.45 9.52 -14.65
C GLY A 282 10.16 8.84 -14.22
N ASN A 283 9.54 8.16 -15.18
CA ASN A 283 8.38 7.32 -14.93
C ASN A 283 8.82 5.93 -14.50
N TRP A 284 8.14 5.42 -13.49
CA TRP A 284 8.29 4.08 -12.98
C TRP A 284 7.06 3.28 -13.40
N GLY A 285 7.28 2.26 -14.23
CA GLY A 285 6.25 1.33 -14.67
C GLY A 285 6.12 0.13 -13.73
N ILE A 286 6.06 -1.07 -14.28
CA ILE A 286 6.10 -2.30 -13.48
C ILE A 286 7.52 -2.55 -12.95
N ASP A 287 7.68 -2.88 -11.66
CA ASP A 287 9.00 -3.15 -11.07
C ASP A 287 9.75 -4.28 -11.78
N GLU A 288 8.99 -5.32 -12.11
CA GLU A 288 9.42 -6.59 -12.70
C GLU A 288 8.19 -7.31 -13.27
N ALA A 289 8.36 -7.98 -14.41
CA ALA A 289 7.29 -8.57 -15.22
C ALA A 289 6.46 -9.65 -14.51
N MET A 290 7.03 -10.34 -13.53
CA MET A 290 6.40 -11.40 -12.73
C MET A 290 6.17 -10.96 -11.28
N LYS A 291 6.31 -9.66 -10.99
CA LYS A 291 6.26 -9.07 -9.63
C LYS A 291 7.25 -9.68 -8.63
N ARG A 292 8.32 -10.32 -9.10
CA ARG A 292 9.38 -10.89 -8.25
C ARG A 292 10.42 -9.83 -7.92
N SER A 293 10.01 -8.83 -7.15
CA SER A 293 10.87 -7.69 -6.80
C SER A 293 11.26 -7.73 -5.32
N PRO A 294 12.37 -8.40 -4.94
CA PRO A 294 12.83 -8.37 -3.57
C PRO A 294 13.27 -6.95 -3.17
N LEU A 295 13.16 -6.62 -1.88
CA LEU A 295 13.58 -5.31 -1.34
C LEU A 295 15.00 -4.91 -1.77
N THR A 296 15.93 -5.85 -1.86
CA THR A 296 17.31 -5.57 -2.31
C THR A 296 17.39 -5.05 -3.74
N ARG A 297 16.49 -5.50 -4.63
CA ARG A 297 16.39 -5.01 -6.00
C ARG A 297 15.74 -3.63 -6.03
N LEU A 298 14.61 -3.45 -5.34
CA LEU A 298 13.92 -2.15 -5.25
C LEU A 298 14.84 -1.08 -4.66
N ASP A 299 15.53 -1.38 -3.55
CA ASP A 299 16.50 -0.48 -2.92
C ASP A 299 17.61 -0.07 -3.89
N ALA A 300 18.18 -1.01 -4.65
CA ALA A 300 19.20 -0.70 -5.64
C ALA A 300 18.66 0.18 -6.78
N GLN A 301 17.46 -0.09 -7.30
CA GLN A 301 16.84 0.70 -8.36
C GLN A 301 16.53 2.14 -7.91
N VAL A 302 15.95 2.32 -6.71
CA VAL A 302 15.68 3.66 -6.17
C VAL A 302 16.99 4.37 -5.81
N ARG A 303 18.00 3.66 -5.29
CA ARG A 303 19.33 4.24 -5.05
C ARG A 303 19.98 4.76 -6.33
N LEU A 304 19.82 4.06 -7.46
CA LEU A 304 20.34 4.53 -8.75
C LEU A 304 19.71 5.87 -9.17
N HIS A 305 18.42 6.10 -8.89
CA HIS A 305 17.79 7.40 -9.13
C HIS A 305 18.45 8.49 -8.29
N ARG A 306 18.69 8.21 -7.00
CA ARG A 306 19.38 9.12 -6.09
C ARG A 306 20.81 9.42 -6.55
N ASP A 307 21.57 8.40 -6.94
CA ASP A 307 22.94 8.53 -7.43
C ASP A 307 22.99 9.26 -8.80
N ALA A 308 21.91 9.20 -9.60
CA ALA A 308 21.72 9.98 -10.82
C ALA A 308 21.22 11.42 -10.58
N ASN A 309 21.17 11.88 -9.33
CA ASN A 309 20.66 13.20 -8.92
C ASN A 309 19.18 13.45 -9.24
N CYS A 310 18.39 12.39 -9.45
CA CYS A 310 16.93 12.50 -9.46
C CYS A 310 16.42 12.77 -8.04
N ASN A 311 15.25 13.39 -7.94
CA ASN A 311 14.57 13.71 -6.69
C ASN A 311 13.06 13.44 -6.75
N MET A 312 12.57 12.90 -7.86
CA MET A 312 11.19 12.49 -8.04
C MET A 312 11.10 11.22 -8.88
N ILE A 313 10.14 10.36 -8.55
CA ILE A 313 9.71 9.23 -9.36
C ILE A 313 8.20 9.41 -9.59
N ARG A 314 7.75 9.29 -10.84
CA ARG A 314 6.31 9.14 -11.14
C ARG A 314 5.96 7.66 -11.17
N ASN A 315 5.20 7.17 -10.20
CA ASN A 315 4.64 5.83 -10.22
C ASN A 315 3.46 5.83 -11.20
N TRP A 316 3.75 5.45 -12.44
CA TRP A 316 2.81 5.51 -13.54
C TRP A 316 1.70 4.48 -13.30
N VAL A 317 0.44 4.92 -13.34
CA VAL A 317 -0.77 4.08 -13.20
C VAL A 317 -0.73 3.16 -11.96
N GLY A 318 -0.10 3.62 -10.88
CA GLY A 318 0.03 2.85 -9.64
C GLY A 318 0.66 1.46 -9.81
N GLN A 319 1.51 1.25 -10.82
CA GLN A 319 2.01 -0.09 -11.15
C GLN A 319 2.82 -0.73 -10.01
N SER A 320 3.41 0.07 -9.11
CA SER A 320 4.02 -0.43 -7.87
C SER A 320 3.38 0.20 -6.65
N THR A 321 2.74 -0.60 -5.80
CA THR A 321 2.16 -0.10 -4.54
C THR A 321 2.67 -0.88 -3.33
N GLN A 322 3.82 -1.52 -3.49
CA GLN A 322 4.45 -2.25 -2.40
C GLN A 322 4.94 -1.25 -1.36
N GLU A 323 4.78 -1.54 -0.08
CA GLU A 323 5.28 -0.66 0.97
C GLU A 323 6.80 -0.42 0.85
N ASP A 324 7.53 -1.43 0.38
CA ASP A 324 8.97 -1.37 0.14
C ASP A 324 9.39 -0.32 -0.91
N PHE A 325 8.55 -0.06 -1.92
CA PHE A 325 8.80 1.01 -2.90
C PHE A 325 8.74 2.39 -2.22
N TYR A 326 7.67 2.67 -1.48
CA TYR A 326 7.54 3.95 -0.78
C TYR A 326 8.60 4.13 0.31
N ARG A 327 8.91 3.07 1.08
CA ARG A 327 9.95 3.09 2.11
C ARG A 327 11.34 3.37 1.53
N THR A 328 11.65 2.82 0.36
CA THR A 328 12.94 3.08 -0.31
C THR A 328 12.98 4.49 -0.90
N CYS A 329 11.86 5.01 -1.43
CA CYS A 329 11.71 6.41 -1.83
C CYS A 329 11.92 7.37 -0.64
N ASP A 330 11.28 7.11 0.50
CA ASP A 330 11.44 7.86 1.74
C ASP A 330 12.91 7.89 2.20
N LYS A 331 13.57 6.72 2.20
CA LYS A 331 14.97 6.55 2.60
C LYS A 331 15.93 7.38 1.74
N TYR A 332 15.71 7.43 0.43
CA TYR A 332 16.61 8.09 -0.52
C TYR A 332 16.20 9.52 -0.88
N GLY A 333 15.10 10.04 -0.31
CA GLY A 333 14.64 11.41 -0.58
C GLY A 333 13.97 11.55 -1.95
N MET A 334 13.29 10.52 -2.46
CA MET A 334 12.53 10.61 -3.70
C MET A 334 11.10 11.07 -3.41
N LEU A 335 10.69 12.19 -4.00
CA LEU A 335 9.26 12.52 -4.11
C LEU A 335 8.58 11.48 -4.99
N VAL A 336 7.35 11.11 -4.64
CA VAL A 336 6.54 10.20 -5.48
C VAL A 336 5.36 10.97 -6.02
N TRP A 337 5.29 11.09 -7.35
CA TRP A 337 4.04 11.41 -8.03
C TRP A 337 3.31 10.09 -8.25
N ASP A 338 2.26 9.86 -7.47
CA ASP A 338 1.52 8.61 -7.51
C ASP A 338 0.25 8.76 -8.34
N ASP A 339 0.20 8.08 -9.48
CA ASP A 339 -1.01 8.04 -10.30
C ASP A 339 -2.00 7.03 -9.71
N PHE A 340 -3.29 7.34 -9.78
CA PHE A 340 -4.29 6.28 -9.70
C PHE A 340 -4.17 5.35 -10.92
N TRP A 341 -4.69 4.13 -10.80
CA TRP A 341 -4.67 3.08 -11.83
C TRP A 341 -5.57 3.34 -13.05
N LEU A 342 -5.55 4.58 -13.54
CA LEU A 342 -6.23 5.03 -14.74
C LEU A 342 -5.16 5.55 -15.71
N ALA A 343 -4.86 4.76 -16.74
CA ALA A 343 -3.84 5.14 -17.73
C ALA A 343 -4.32 6.28 -18.63
N ASN A 344 -5.53 6.17 -19.18
CA ASN A 344 -6.13 7.12 -20.12
C ASN A 344 -7.63 6.80 -20.30
N PRO A 345 -8.53 7.78 -20.44
CA PRO A 345 -9.93 7.55 -20.85
C PRO A 345 -10.10 6.74 -22.15
N SER A 346 -9.12 6.74 -23.07
CA SER A 346 -9.15 5.88 -24.27
C SER A 346 -8.64 4.44 -24.03
N ASP A 347 -7.91 4.22 -22.93
CA ASP A 347 -7.12 3.00 -22.67
C ASP A 347 -7.56 2.28 -21.38
N GLY A 348 -8.64 2.75 -20.72
CA GLY A 348 -9.24 2.14 -19.53
C GLY A 348 -10.77 2.25 -19.56
N PRO A 349 -11.50 1.57 -18.65
CA PRO A 349 -12.94 1.73 -18.58
C PRO A 349 -13.30 3.20 -18.29
N VAL A 350 -14.33 3.71 -18.96
CA VAL A 350 -14.86 5.05 -18.71
C VAL A 350 -15.25 5.11 -17.23
N PRO A 351 -14.66 6.01 -16.40
CA PRO A 351 -14.86 5.96 -14.94
C PRO A 351 -16.33 5.99 -14.51
N GLN A 352 -17.20 6.65 -15.28
CA GLN A 352 -18.66 6.66 -15.05
C GLN A 352 -19.35 5.29 -15.24
N GLN A 353 -18.66 4.29 -15.79
CA GLN A 353 -19.17 2.94 -16.07
C GLN A 353 -18.69 1.91 -15.03
N VAL A 354 -17.87 2.29 -14.05
CA VAL A 354 -17.46 1.42 -12.95
C VAL A 354 -18.20 1.86 -11.68
N PRO A 355 -19.23 1.13 -11.22
CA PRO A 355 -20.11 1.56 -10.11
C PRO A 355 -19.38 1.87 -8.80
N ASP A 356 -18.19 1.31 -8.60
CA ASP A 356 -17.43 1.37 -7.35
C ASP A 356 -16.20 2.32 -7.40
N LEU A 357 -15.92 2.96 -8.55
CA LEU A 357 -14.87 3.99 -8.67
C LEU A 357 -15.50 5.38 -8.47
N ASP A 358 -15.84 5.75 -7.23
CA ASP A 358 -16.24 7.13 -6.89
C ASP A 358 -15.00 8.05 -6.87
N ILE A 359 -14.39 8.25 -8.03
CA ILE A 359 -13.36 9.27 -8.23
C ILE A 359 -14.10 10.57 -8.57
N ASN A 360 -14.70 11.20 -7.56
CA ASN A 360 -15.17 12.55 -7.68
C ASN A 360 -14.02 13.51 -7.32
N PRO A 361 -13.28 14.06 -8.29
CA PRO A 361 -12.12 14.91 -8.03
C PRO A 361 -12.47 16.18 -7.23
N HIS A 362 -13.74 16.58 -7.19
CA HIS A 362 -14.19 17.73 -6.41
C HIS A 362 -14.43 17.42 -4.92
N LYS A 363 -14.62 16.15 -4.52
CA LYS A 363 -14.79 15.80 -3.10
C LYS A 363 -13.48 15.59 -2.35
N ALA A 364 -12.41 15.17 -3.03
CA ALA A 364 -11.12 14.89 -2.39
C ALA A 364 -10.35 16.15 -1.94
N CYS A 365 -10.59 17.31 -2.56
CA CYS A 365 -9.94 18.58 -2.23
C CYS A 365 -10.88 19.64 -1.64
N SER A 366 -12.13 19.29 -1.30
CA SER A 366 -13.04 20.24 -0.66
C SER A 366 -13.76 19.62 0.55
N LYS A 367 -13.15 19.78 1.73
CA LYS A 367 -13.74 20.57 2.82
C LYS A 367 -12.75 20.70 4.00
N PRO A 368 -12.80 21.85 4.72
CA PRO A 368 -11.89 22.22 5.81
C PRO A 368 -12.03 21.35 7.07
#